data_AF-A0A8S3T7R9-F1
#
_entry.id   AF-A0A8S3T7R9-F1
#
_cell.length_a   1.000
_cell.length_b   1.000
_cell.length_c   1.000
_cell.angle_alpha   90.00
_cell.angle_beta   90.00
_cell.angle_gamma   90.00
#
_symmetry.space_group_name_H-M   'P 1'
#
loop_
_entity.id
_entity.type
_entity.pdbx_description
1 polymer ?
#
loop_
_entity_poly.entity_id
_entity_poly.type
_entity_poly.pdbx_seq_one_letter_code
_entity_poly.pdbx_strand_id
1 'polypeptide(L)'
;MNERDIGLVAALEESLGPASADLSIPDLSFNISLPFDHKIVESESDDSTDSDTSDSSTDDTVQSHFSIKNLDQSDSSSDESITSDSSIEDRPVTFEVVESGTTRKAKKLVSSDGYSYTVKNATSRTIHWKCSVRNKTIYCKATVAQRGQNFIRGAHLHIHRNDPGVVQKTKLRAEVMSEAAIHANKSAAAIVKEKMHTISGKDYNLPNPTNLTRAINRLRQERRLKEPIDLNKRYLIKAKICHSRSC
;
A
#
# COMPACT_ATOMS: atom_id res chain seq x y z
N MET A 1 -65.50 16.49 -43.05
CA MET A 1 -65.59 17.78 -42.33
C MET A 1 -64.83 17.62 -41.01
N ASN A 2 -64.04 18.63 -40.70
CA ASN A 2 -62.93 18.61 -39.73
C ASN A 2 -63.38 18.79 -38.27
N GLU A 3 -62.36 18.68 -37.40
CA GLU A 3 -62.16 19.34 -36.09
C GLU A 3 -62.68 18.60 -34.85
N ARG A 4 -61.75 17.99 -34.08
CA ARG A 4 -60.97 18.53 -32.94
C ARG A 4 -61.82 18.61 -31.68
N ASP A 5 -61.51 17.82 -30.66
CA ASP A 5 -61.13 18.42 -29.37
C ASP A 5 -60.44 17.46 -28.40
N ILE A 6 -59.61 18.08 -27.57
CA ILE A 6 -58.64 17.58 -26.60
C ILE A 6 -59.30 17.49 -25.20
N GLY A 7 -58.89 16.52 -24.38
CA GLY A 7 -59.17 16.53 -22.93
C GLY A 7 -59.10 15.11 -22.33
N LEU A 8 -57.95 14.64 -21.85
CA LEU A 8 -57.37 14.83 -20.50
C LEU A 8 -58.08 14.01 -19.40
N VAL A 9 -57.25 13.21 -18.69
CA VAL A 9 -57.37 12.57 -17.36
C VAL A 9 -58.45 11.49 -17.10
N ALA A 10 -58.01 10.24 -16.83
CA ALA A 10 -57.78 9.75 -15.46
C ALA A 10 -57.57 8.21 -15.39
N ALA A 11 -56.66 7.82 -14.50
CA ALA A 11 -56.59 6.54 -13.76
C ALA A 11 -56.17 5.25 -14.50
N LEU A 12 -54.88 4.93 -14.43
CA LEU A 12 -54.37 3.55 -14.34
C LEU A 12 -53.16 3.56 -13.38
N GLU A 13 -53.44 3.50 -12.07
CA GLU A 13 -52.44 3.23 -11.05
C GLU A 13 -52.28 1.71 -10.85
N GLU A 14 -51.06 1.27 -11.14
CA GLU A 14 -50.21 0.34 -10.39
C GLU A 14 -50.85 -0.68 -9.41
N SER A 15 -50.71 -1.96 -9.76
CA SER A 15 -50.60 -3.04 -8.78
C SER A 15 -49.61 -4.10 -9.25
N LEU A 16 -48.33 -3.90 -8.91
CA LEU A 16 -47.31 -4.94 -8.91
C LEU A 16 -46.57 -4.83 -7.58
N GLY A 17 -46.94 -5.70 -6.64
CA GLY A 17 -46.25 -5.83 -5.36
C GLY A 17 -44.85 -6.45 -5.53
N PRO A 18 -43.84 -6.01 -4.76
CA PRO A 18 -42.54 -6.67 -4.77
C PRO A 18 -42.57 -7.92 -3.88
N ALA A 19 -42.19 -9.05 -4.49
CA ALA A 19 -41.88 -10.30 -3.85
C ALA A 19 -40.76 -10.12 -2.81
N SER A 20 -41.08 -10.40 -1.55
CA SER A 20 -40.12 -10.54 -0.46
C SER A 20 -39.34 -11.84 -0.63
N ALA A 21 -38.13 -11.76 -1.19
CA ALA A 21 -37.15 -12.84 -1.14
C ALA A 21 -36.48 -12.83 0.24
N ASP A 22 -37.00 -13.68 1.12
CA ASP A 22 -36.36 -14.15 2.35
C ASP A 22 -35.16 -15.04 1.96
N LEU A 23 -33.96 -14.48 2.01
CA LEU A 23 -32.71 -15.23 1.96
C LEU A 23 -32.02 -15.11 3.32
N SER A 24 -32.48 -15.96 4.23
CA SER A 24 -31.77 -16.37 5.44
C SER A 24 -30.36 -16.88 5.08
N ILE A 25 -29.33 -16.09 5.40
CA ILE A 25 -27.92 -16.49 5.32
C ILE A 25 -27.53 -17.12 6.67
N PRO A 26 -26.99 -18.35 6.70
CA PRO A 26 -26.58 -18.99 7.94
C PRO A 26 -25.34 -18.33 8.56
N ASP A 27 -25.45 -18.16 9.88
CA ASP A 27 -24.45 -17.69 10.83
C ASP A 27 -23.17 -18.54 10.78
N LEU A 28 -22.12 -18.00 10.17
CA LEU A 28 -20.76 -18.52 10.28
C LEU A 28 -20.01 -17.76 11.37
N SER A 29 -20.28 -18.14 12.60
CA SER A 29 -19.48 -17.81 13.78
C SER A 29 -18.09 -18.44 13.67
N PHE A 30 -17.19 -17.77 12.96
CA PHE A 30 -15.77 -18.13 12.91
C PHE A 30 -15.08 -17.70 14.21
N ASN A 31 -15.08 -18.64 15.16
CA ASN A 31 -14.31 -18.61 16.38
C ASN A 31 -12.81 -18.73 16.03
N ILE A 32 -12.05 -17.63 16.05
CA ILE A 32 -10.58 -17.69 16.03
C ILE A 32 -10.09 -17.26 17.40
N SER A 33 -10.05 -18.23 18.30
CA SER A 33 -9.26 -18.19 19.52
C SER A 33 -7.88 -18.74 19.20
N LEU A 34 -6.85 -17.90 19.19
CA LEU A 34 -5.47 -18.34 19.37
C LEU A 34 -4.68 -17.27 20.16
N PRO A 35 -4.13 -17.63 21.34
CA PRO A 35 -3.20 -16.79 22.09
C PRO A 35 -1.78 -16.94 21.52
N PHE A 36 -1.09 -15.83 21.28
CA PHE A 36 0.35 -15.84 20.99
C PHE A 36 1.11 -15.40 22.24
N ASP A 37 1.63 -16.38 22.99
CA ASP A 37 2.65 -16.17 24.01
C ASP A 37 3.98 -15.85 23.32
N HIS A 38 4.47 -14.62 23.53
CA HIS A 38 5.77 -14.17 23.06
C HIS A 38 6.78 -14.34 24.21
N LYS A 39 7.52 -15.46 24.22
CA LYS A 39 8.71 -15.60 25.07
C LYS A 39 9.84 -14.77 24.49
N ILE A 40 10.23 -13.74 25.23
CA ILE A 40 11.46 -12.96 25.09
C ILE A 40 12.57 -13.78 25.75
N VAL A 41 13.66 -14.04 25.02
CA VAL A 41 14.95 -14.41 25.62
C VAL A 41 16.00 -13.49 25.00
N GLU A 42 16.78 -12.94 25.90
CA GLU A 42 17.72 -11.84 25.78
C GLU A 42 18.95 -12.21 24.94
N SER A 43 19.47 -11.21 24.23
CA SER A 43 20.75 -11.24 23.54
C SER A 43 21.79 -10.54 24.41
N GLU A 44 22.80 -11.27 24.85
CA GLU A 44 24.03 -10.72 25.41
C GLU A 44 24.94 -10.18 24.30
N SER A 45 25.70 -9.15 24.65
CA SER A 45 26.47 -8.27 23.80
C SER A 45 27.92 -8.24 24.29
N ASP A 46 28.88 -8.48 23.40
CA ASP A 46 30.31 -8.18 23.56
C ASP A 46 30.78 -7.55 22.23
N ASP A 47 31.14 -6.27 22.19
CA ASP A 47 32.42 -5.64 22.57
C ASP A 47 33.57 -5.94 21.59
N SER A 48 34.04 -4.87 20.93
CA SER A 48 35.45 -4.50 20.74
C SER A 48 35.60 -3.54 19.55
N THR A 49 35.90 -2.28 19.86
CA THR A 49 36.42 -1.22 18.98
C THR A 49 37.94 -1.25 18.89
N ASP A 50 38.47 -0.54 17.89
CA ASP A 50 39.87 -0.10 17.63
C ASP A 50 40.42 -0.68 16.30
N SER A 51 41.17 0.00 15.44
CA SER A 51 41.77 1.35 15.46
C SER A 51 42.34 1.68 14.06
N ASP A 52 42.55 2.99 13.84
CA ASP A 52 43.58 3.66 13.04
C ASP A 52 43.84 3.33 11.55
N THR A 53 43.68 4.36 10.71
CA THR A 53 44.71 4.74 9.72
C THR A 53 44.71 6.25 9.49
N SER A 54 45.80 6.88 9.87
CA SER A 54 46.25 8.23 9.51
C SER A 54 46.96 8.20 8.15
N ASP A 55 46.88 9.27 7.36
CA ASP A 55 48.01 10.19 7.07
C ASP A 55 47.78 11.10 5.82
N SER A 56 48.34 12.32 5.94
CA SER A 56 48.93 13.22 4.92
C SER A 56 48.00 13.83 3.85
N SER A 57 47.58 15.10 3.94
CA SER A 57 48.31 16.37 3.69
C SER A 57 48.61 16.67 2.21
N THR A 58 47.96 17.70 1.65
CA THR A 58 48.63 18.84 0.99
C THR A 58 47.65 20.01 0.84
N ASP A 59 48.13 21.17 1.25
CA ASP A 59 47.68 22.54 1.01
C ASP A 59 47.66 22.82 -0.51
N ASP A 60 46.68 23.59 -1.00
CA ASP A 60 46.99 24.76 -1.83
C ASP A 60 45.75 25.60 -2.14
N THR A 61 45.88 26.85 -1.73
CA THR A 61 45.00 28.00 -1.94
C THR A 61 45.01 28.44 -3.40
N VAL A 62 43.84 28.59 -4.03
CA VAL A 62 43.65 29.64 -5.04
C VAL A 62 42.21 30.14 -5.08
N GLN A 63 42.08 31.38 -4.64
CA GLN A 63 40.90 32.22 -4.56
C GLN A 63 40.55 32.70 -5.98
N SER A 64 39.59 32.05 -6.63
CA SER A 64 39.14 32.44 -7.98
C SER A 64 38.13 33.59 -7.90
N HIS A 65 38.68 34.78 -8.10
CA HIS A 65 37.98 36.04 -8.31
C HIS A 65 37.15 35.97 -9.62
N PHE A 66 35.89 35.55 -9.53
CA PHE A 66 34.97 35.63 -10.66
C PHE A 66 34.50 37.08 -10.86
N SER A 67 35.05 37.71 -11.89
CA SER A 67 34.61 39.01 -12.38
C SER A 67 33.16 38.96 -12.81
N ILE A 68 32.31 39.68 -12.08
CA ILE A 68 30.93 39.99 -12.48
C ILE A 68 31.00 40.92 -13.69
N LYS A 69 30.74 40.36 -14.88
CA LYS A 69 30.39 41.17 -16.04
C LYS A 69 28.90 41.50 -15.95
N ASN A 70 28.62 42.74 -15.57
CA ASN A 70 27.33 43.38 -15.78
C ASN A 70 27.03 43.34 -17.29
N LEU A 71 25.95 42.68 -17.67
CA LEU A 71 25.36 42.79 -18.99
C LEU A 71 23.96 43.38 -18.80
N ASP A 72 23.83 44.64 -19.17
CA ASP A 72 22.56 45.33 -19.35
C ASP A 72 21.71 44.55 -20.36
N GLN A 73 20.53 44.11 -19.92
CA GLN A 73 19.41 43.90 -20.82
C GLN A 73 18.12 44.25 -20.07
N SER A 74 17.69 45.47 -20.36
CA SER A 74 16.35 45.98 -20.17
C SER A 74 15.34 45.10 -20.89
N ASP A 75 14.49 44.40 -20.15
CA ASP A 75 13.26 43.83 -20.68
C ASP A 75 12.08 44.15 -19.76
N SER A 76 11.25 45.08 -20.27
CA SER A 76 9.80 45.17 -20.16
C SER A 76 9.15 44.54 -18.92
N SER A 77 8.99 45.38 -17.88
CA SER A 77 8.13 45.13 -16.73
C SER A 77 6.65 45.22 -17.13
N SER A 78 6.03 44.07 -17.41
CA SER A 78 4.57 43.95 -17.43
C SER A 78 4.10 43.49 -16.05
N ASP A 79 3.42 44.40 -15.35
CA ASP A 79 2.73 44.17 -14.09
C ASP A 79 1.52 43.27 -14.34
N GLU A 80 1.67 41.97 -14.09
CA GLU A 80 0.55 41.03 -13.98
C GLU A 80 0.35 40.71 -12.50
N SER A 81 -0.65 41.36 -11.92
CA SER A 81 -1.22 41.04 -10.62
C SER A 81 -1.71 39.58 -10.62
N ILE A 82 -0.86 38.66 -10.12
CA ILE A 82 -1.28 37.31 -9.78
C ILE A 82 -2.12 37.39 -8.50
N THR A 83 -3.39 37.74 -8.67
CA THR A 83 -4.44 37.45 -7.69
C THR A 83 -4.88 36.00 -7.88
N SER A 84 -3.99 35.04 -7.59
CA SER A 84 -4.40 33.65 -7.39
C SER A 84 -4.90 33.51 -5.96
N ASP A 85 -6.09 34.06 -5.71
CA ASP A 85 -6.95 33.68 -4.58
C ASP A 85 -7.32 32.20 -4.77
N SER A 86 -6.37 31.35 -4.37
CA SER A 86 -6.57 29.91 -4.27
C SER A 86 -7.39 29.70 -3.01
N SER A 87 -8.68 29.97 -3.10
CA SER A 87 -9.66 29.54 -2.11
C SER A 87 -9.50 28.03 -1.98
N ILE A 88 -8.79 27.61 -0.93
CA ILE A 88 -8.66 26.22 -0.53
C ILE A 88 -10.07 25.82 -0.11
N GLU A 89 -10.85 25.31 -1.06
CA GLU A 89 -12.10 24.63 -0.75
C GLU A 89 -11.76 23.55 0.28
N ASP A 90 -12.28 23.73 1.50
CA ASP A 90 -12.05 22.83 2.63
C ASP A 90 -12.85 21.56 2.40
N ARG A 91 -12.41 20.76 1.42
CA ARG A 91 -13.09 19.52 1.02
C ARG A 91 -13.00 18.53 2.18
N PRO A 92 -14.12 17.88 2.54
CA PRO A 92 -14.12 16.92 3.62
C PRO A 92 -13.18 15.77 3.27
N VAL A 93 -12.29 15.42 4.20
CA VAL A 93 -11.33 14.34 3.97
C VAL A 93 -12.03 13.01 3.99
N THR A 94 -11.79 12.22 2.94
CA THR A 94 -12.35 10.88 2.77
C THR A 94 -11.32 9.83 3.14
N PHE A 95 -11.82 8.68 3.57
CA PHE A 95 -11.02 7.55 3.99
C PHE A 95 -11.41 6.31 3.20
N GLU A 96 -10.43 5.52 2.80
CA GLU A 96 -10.62 4.29 2.07
C GLU A 96 -9.77 3.16 2.67
N VAL A 97 -10.39 2.00 2.89
CA VAL A 97 -9.70 0.81 3.38
C VAL A 97 -9.30 -0.06 2.19
N VAL A 98 -8.00 -0.30 2.03
CA VAL A 98 -7.44 -1.21 1.02
C VAL A 98 -7.03 -2.51 1.71
N GLU A 99 -7.71 -3.61 1.42
CA GLU A 99 -7.55 -4.87 2.16
C GLU A 99 -6.14 -5.47 2.06
N SER A 100 -5.49 -5.35 0.89
CA SER A 100 -4.12 -5.81 0.65
C SER A 100 -3.13 -4.65 0.49
N GLY A 101 -3.34 -3.55 1.23
CA GLY A 101 -2.58 -2.31 1.04
C GLY A 101 -1.17 -2.29 1.63
N THR A 102 -0.80 -3.25 2.48
CA THR A 102 0.55 -3.33 3.07
C THR A 102 1.46 -4.36 2.37
N THR A 103 2.76 -4.33 2.69
CA THR A 103 3.73 -5.31 2.16
C THR A 103 3.44 -6.75 2.59
N ARG A 104 2.79 -6.92 3.76
CA ARG A 104 2.36 -8.20 4.32
C ARG A 104 0.89 -8.54 4.03
N LYS A 105 0.26 -7.86 3.06
CA LYS A 105 -1.14 -8.06 2.64
C LYS A 105 -2.18 -7.81 3.75
N ALA A 106 -1.80 -7.10 4.81
CA ALA A 106 -2.73 -6.60 5.80
C ALA A 106 -3.46 -5.34 5.30
N LYS A 107 -4.64 -5.08 5.88
CA LYS A 107 -5.48 -3.91 5.61
C LYS A 107 -4.70 -2.61 5.86
N LYS A 108 -4.89 -1.64 4.98
CA LYS A 108 -4.30 -0.30 5.08
C LYS A 108 -5.39 0.73 4.83
N LEU A 109 -5.47 1.71 5.72
CA LEU A 109 -6.35 2.85 5.54
C LEU A 109 -5.57 3.96 4.83
N VAL A 110 -6.12 4.50 3.75
CA VAL A 110 -5.59 5.67 3.04
C VAL A 110 -6.58 6.81 3.14
N SER A 111 -6.04 8.01 3.23
CA SER A 111 -6.81 9.23 3.41
C SER A 111 -6.57 10.15 2.21
N SER A 112 -7.60 10.90 1.79
CA SER A 112 -7.51 11.77 0.62
C SER A 112 -6.52 12.92 0.80
N ASP A 113 -6.18 13.25 2.05
CA ASP A 113 -5.14 14.21 2.43
C ASP A 113 -3.70 13.69 2.23
N GLY A 114 -3.52 12.46 1.76
CA GLY A 114 -2.21 11.88 1.48
C GLY A 114 -1.57 11.18 2.68
N TYR A 115 -2.32 10.91 3.74
CA TYR A 115 -1.84 10.08 4.86
C TYR A 115 -2.25 8.62 4.72
N SER A 116 -1.48 7.75 5.39
CA SER A 116 -1.85 6.33 5.50
C SER A 116 -1.64 5.75 6.88
N TYR A 117 -2.50 4.80 7.21
CA TYR A 117 -2.60 4.21 8.52
C TYR A 117 -2.59 2.68 8.44
N THR A 118 -1.99 2.07 9.44
CA THR A 118 -2.00 0.62 9.68
C THR A 118 -2.90 0.30 10.84
N VAL A 119 -3.42 -0.94 10.90
CA VAL A 119 -4.22 -1.39 12.03
C VAL A 119 -3.35 -1.38 13.30
N LYS A 120 -3.83 -0.69 14.34
CA LYS A 120 -3.26 -0.72 15.69
C LYS A 120 -3.86 -1.89 16.47
N ASN A 121 -5.18 -1.95 16.49
CA ASN A 121 -5.96 -3.05 17.04
C ASN A 121 -7.34 -3.06 16.37
N ALA A 122 -8.01 -4.21 16.43
CA ALA A 122 -9.36 -4.38 15.92
C ALA A 122 -10.19 -5.11 16.98
N THR A 123 -11.39 -4.61 17.22
CA THR A 123 -12.44 -5.22 18.04
C THR A 123 -13.63 -5.51 17.12
N SER A 124 -14.60 -6.30 17.59
CA SER A 124 -15.83 -6.61 16.83
C SER A 124 -16.57 -5.37 16.29
N ARG A 125 -16.51 -4.24 17.00
CA ARG A 125 -17.24 -3.00 16.63
C ARG A 125 -16.37 -1.86 16.13
N THR A 126 -15.07 -1.87 16.44
CA THR A 126 -14.19 -0.71 16.21
C THR A 126 -12.82 -1.17 15.74
N ILE A 127 -12.28 -0.50 14.74
CA ILE A 127 -10.88 -0.67 14.31
C ILE A 127 -10.15 0.63 14.64
N HIS A 128 -9.08 0.55 15.43
CA HIS A 128 -8.20 1.69 15.62
C HIS A 128 -7.03 1.59 14.66
N TRP A 129 -6.84 2.67 13.91
CA TRP A 129 -5.78 2.87 12.95
C TRP A 129 -4.74 3.81 13.53
N LYS A 130 -3.46 3.55 13.25
CA LYS A 130 -2.32 4.40 13.60
C LYS A 130 -1.57 4.79 12.35
N CYS A 131 -0.99 5.98 12.33
CA CYS A 131 -0.17 6.41 11.20
C CYS A 131 0.94 5.38 10.89
N SER A 132 1.21 5.18 9.60
CA SER A 132 2.22 4.23 9.13
C SER A 132 3.65 4.73 9.30
N VAL A 133 3.86 6.04 9.51
CA VAL A 133 5.20 6.64 9.62
C VAL A 133 5.79 6.42 11.01
N ARG A 134 6.75 5.49 11.06
CA ARG A 134 7.60 5.20 12.21
C ARG A 134 9.00 4.89 11.70
N ASN A 135 9.90 5.86 11.79
CA ASN A 135 11.33 5.66 11.54
C ASN A 135 12.11 6.02 12.82
N LYS A 136 13.45 5.94 12.79
CA LYS A 136 14.29 6.18 13.97
C LYS A 136 14.16 7.61 14.53
N THR A 137 13.83 8.57 13.68
CA THR A 137 13.79 10.01 14.01
C THR A 137 12.38 10.54 14.27
N ILE A 138 11.37 9.98 13.61
CA ILE A 138 9.98 10.44 13.61
C ILE A 138 9.07 9.26 13.97
N TYR A 139 8.33 9.45 15.06
CA TYR A 139 7.26 8.54 15.47
C TYR A 139 5.92 9.27 15.50
N CYS A 140 5.11 9.09 14.45
CA CYS A 140 3.83 9.78 14.32
C CYS A 140 2.75 9.13 15.20
N LYS A 141 2.13 9.93 16.08
CA LYS A 141 1.08 9.50 17.02
C LYS A 141 -0.34 9.69 16.47
N ALA A 142 -0.50 10.18 15.25
CA ALA A 142 -1.81 10.37 14.62
C ALA A 142 -2.56 9.04 14.51
N THR A 143 -3.86 9.07 14.80
CA THR A 143 -4.74 7.90 14.83
C THR A 143 -6.09 8.20 14.20
N VAL A 144 -6.77 7.15 13.75
CA VAL A 144 -8.16 7.22 13.27
C VAL A 144 -8.92 6.04 13.87
N ALA A 145 -10.12 6.28 14.40
CA ALA A 145 -11.02 5.22 14.83
C ALA A 145 -12.09 5.01 13.75
N GLN A 146 -12.29 3.76 13.35
CA GLN A 146 -13.34 3.36 12.41
C GLN A 146 -14.43 2.60 13.16
N ARG A 147 -15.68 3.04 13.00
CA ARG A 147 -16.89 2.37 13.50
C ARG A 147 -17.85 2.18 12.33
N GLY A 148 -17.91 0.96 11.78
CA GLY A 148 -18.59 0.71 10.51
C GLY A 148 -17.98 1.54 9.39
N GLN A 149 -18.79 2.43 8.79
CA GLN A 149 -18.36 3.36 7.72
C GLN A 149 -17.92 4.73 8.22
N ASN A 150 -18.01 4.99 9.52
CA ASN A 150 -17.64 6.28 10.10
C ASN A 150 -16.17 6.27 10.54
N PHE A 151 -15.45 7.33 10.16
CA PHE A 151 -14.05 7.53 10.50
C PHE A 151 -13.90 8.79 11.37
N ILE A 152 -13.29 8.64 12.53
CA ILE A 152 -13.08 9.72 13.49
C ILE A 152 -11.57 9.88 13.69
N ARG A 153 -11.04 11.04 13.35
CA ARG A 153 -9.62 11.37 13.61
C ARG A 153 -9.38 11.50 15.11
N GLY A 154 -8.24 11.01 15.57
CA GLY A 154 -7.80 11.16 16.95
C GLY A 154 -7.28 12.58 17.25
N ALA A 155 -6.92 12.82 18.51
CA ALA A 155 -6.50 14.14 18.98
C ALA A 155 -5.13 14.62 18.45
N HIS A 156 -4.27 13.70 17.98
CA HIS A 156 -2.92 14.04 17.53
C HIS A 156 -2.87 14.32 16.03
N LEU A 157 -2.29 15.46 15.67
CA LEU A 157 -1.95 15.82 14.30
C LEU A 157 -0.73 15.06 13.80
N HIS A 158 -0.55 15.04 12.48
CA HIS A 158 0.64 14.48 11.84
C HIS A 158 1.86 15.38 12.06
N ILE A 159 3.00 14.75 12.34
CA ILE A 159 4.30 15.42 12.51
C ILE A 159 5.23 15.20 11.30
N HIS A 160 4.65 14.91 10.14
CA HIS A 160 5.39 14.66 8.91
C HIS A 160 4.56 15.09 7.69
N ARG A 161 5.26 15.29 6.57
CA ARG A 161 4.64 15.63 5.29
C ARG A 161 3.74 14.50 4.79
N ASN A 162 2.65 14.86 4.13
CA ASN A 162 1.77 13.93 3.42
C ASN A 162 2.41 13.42 2.11
N ASP A 163 1.95 12.27 1.62
CA ASP A 163 2.31 11.71 0.31
C ASP A 163 1.06 11.74 -0.59
N PRO A 164 0.96 12.68 -1.55
CA PRO A 164 -0.22 12.81 -2.40
C PRO A 164 -0.48 11.55 -3.24
N GLY A 165 0.56 10.76 -3.52
CA GLY A 165 0.41 9.51 -4.26
C GLY A 165 0.00 8.31 -3.42
N VAL A 166 -0.19 8.44 -2.11
CA VAL A 166 -0.34 7.26 -1.23
C VAL A 166 -1.55 6.41 -1.60
N VAL A 167 -2.64 7.04 -2.04
CA VAL A 167 -3.87 6.38 -2.47
C VAL A 167 -3.59 5.52 -3.70
N GLN A 168 -3.09 6.13 -4.77
CA GLN A 168 -2.77 5.46 -6.02
C GLN A 168 -1.72 4.37 -5.84
N LYS A 169 -0.62 4.65 -5.12
CA LYS A 169 0.45 3.67 -4.82
C LYS A 169 -0.11 2.44 -4.11
N THR A 170 -0.99 2.66 -3.14
CA THR A 170 -1.56 1.57 -2.32
C THR A 170 -2.54 0.75 -3.15
N LYS A 171 -3.42 1.39 -3.94
CA LYS A 171 -4.36 0.70 -4.85
C LYS A 171 -3.64 -0.10 -5.92
N LEU A 172 -2.73 0.52 -6.65
CA LEU A 172 -1.94 -0.15 -7.69
C LEU A 172 -1.20 -1.35 -7.13
N ARG A 173 -0.58 -1.21 -5.96
CA ARG A 173 0.09 -2.34 -5.31
C ARG A 173 -0.88 -3.48 -5.01
N ALA A 174 -2.04 -3.18 -4.43
CA ALA A 174 -3.03 -4.19 -4.10
C ALA A 174 -3.52 -4.91 -5.36
N GLU A 175 -3.84 -4.17 -6.42
CA GLU A 175 -4.30 -4.70 -7.69
C GLU A 175 -3.24 -5.56 -8.39
N VAL A 176 -1.99 -5.10 -8.44
CA VAL A 176 -0.87 -5.88 -8.99
C VAL A 176 -0.68 -7.19 -8.23
N MET A 177 -0.87 -7.18 -6.90
CA MET A 177 -0.73 -8.37 -6.07
C MET A 177 -1.88 -9.36 -6.25
N SER A 178 -3.13 -8.88 -6.38
CA SER A 178 -4.27 -9.74 -6.68
C SER A 178 -4.17 -10.34 -8.09
N GLU A 179 -3.78 -9.54 -9.08
CA GLU A 179 -3.56 -9.98 -10.45
C GLU A 179 -2.47 -11.06 -10.53
N ALA A 180 -1.34 -10.84 -9.84
CA ALA A 180 -0.24 -11.79 -9.77
C ALA A 180 -0.60 -13.10 -9.05
N ALA A 181 -1.56 -13.05 -8.13
CA ALA A 181 -2.06 -14.21 -7.42
C ALA A 181 -2.96 -15.09 -8.29
N ILE A 182 -3.69 -14.49 -9.23
CA ILE A 182 -4.54 -15.19 -10.21
C ILE A 182 -3.69 -15.72 -11.36
N HIS A 183 -2.85 -14.87 -11.95
CA HIS A 183 -2.03 -15.17 -13.12
C HIS A 183 -0.61 -15.57 -12.73
N ALA A 184 -0.44 -16.73 -12.10
CA ALA A 184 0.87 -17.21 -11.63
C ALA A 184 1.91 -17.38 -12.75
N ASN A 185 1.46 -17.71 -13.98
CA ASN A 185 2.31 -18.03 -15.13
C ASN A 185 2.71 -16.80 -15.96
N LYS A 186 2.00 -15.67 -15.83
CA LYS A 186 2.32 -14.43 -16.55
C LYS A 186 3.56 -13.77 -15.96
N SER A 187 4.43 -13.16 -16.76
CA SER A 187 5.65 -12.54 -16.22
C SER A 187 5.31 -11.38 -15.27
N ALA A 188 6.07 -11.24 -14.17
CA ALA A 188 5.84 -10.19 -13.18
C ALA A 188 5.96 -8.78 -13.80
N ALA A 189 6.94 -8.59 -14.68
CA ALA A 189 7.15 -7.31 -15.38
C ALA A 189 5.97 -6.96 -16.31
N ALA A 190 5.39 -7.94 -17.01
CA ALA A 190 4.23 -7.70 -17.88
C ALA A 190 3.00 -7.24 -17.07
N ILE A 191 2.73 -7.88 -15.92
CA ILE A 191 1.63 -7.48 -15.03
C ILE A 191 1.81 -6.03 -14.56
N VAL A 192 3.02 -5.68 -14.09
CA VAL A 192 3.32 -4.33 -13.62
C VAL A 192 3.15 -3.30 -14.73
N LYS A 193 3.70 -3.58 -15.92
CA LYS A 193 3.62 -2.68 -17.08
C LYS A 193 2.16 -2.40 -17.46
N GLU A 194 1.35 -3.44 -17.58
CA GLU A 194 -0.07 -3.32 -17.92
C GLU A 194 -0.82 -2.44 -16.91
N LYS A 195 -0.73 -2.77 -15.61
CA LYS A 195 -1.45 -2.01 -14.57
C LYS A 195 -0.95 -0.58 -14.42
N MET A 196 0.34 -0.34 -14.62
CA MET A 196 0.88 1.03 -14.61
C MET A 196 0.37 1.86 -15.78
N HIS A 197 0.19 1.28 -16.97
CA HIS A 197 -0.39 1.99 -18.11
C HIS A 197 -1.88 2.32 -17.89
N THR A 198 -2.65 1.43 -17.25
CA THR A 198 -4.07 1.66 -16.93
C THR A 198 -4.28 2.87 -16.01
N ILE A 199 -3.36 3.10 -15.07
CA ILE A 199 -3.45 4.20 -14.10
C ILE A 199 -2.82 5.50 -14.65
N SER A 200 -2.02 5.43 -15.72
CA SER A 200 -1.22 6.57 -16.19
C SER A 200 -2.05 7.64 -16.92
N GLY A 201 -2.62 8.56 -16.16
CA GLY A 201 -2.70 9.96 -16.56
C GLY A 201 -1.58 10.75 -15.89
N LYS A 202 -0.40 10.88 -16.52
CA LYS A 202 0.73 11.78 -16.12
C LYS A 202 1.04 11.92 -14.61
N ASP A 203 0.80 10.91 -13.78
CA ASP A 203 0.99 11.06 -12.33
C ASP A 203 2.44 10.75 -11.93
N TYR A 204 3.16 11.80 -11.50
CA TYR A 204 4.54 11.74 -11.02
C TYR A 204 4.74 10.95 -9.71
N ASN A 205 3.68 10.36 -9.15
CA ASN A 205 3.69 9.70 -7.84
C ASN A 205 3.48 8.18 -7.91
N LEU A 206 3.93 7.53 -8.98
CA LEU A 206 3.81 6.08 -9.12
C LEU A 206 4.89 5.32 -8.33
N PRO A 207 4.60 4.10 -7.82
CA PRO A 207 5.63 3.22 -7.26
C PRO A 207 6.68 2.83 -8.31
N ASN A 208 7.91 2.58 -7.86
CA ASN A 208 8.95 2.04 -8.71
C ASN A 208 8.54 0.64 -9.26
N PRO A 209 8.53 0.41 -10.59
CA PRO A 209 8.09 -0.85 -11.20
C PRO A 209 8.95 -2.05 -10.81
N THR A 210 10.24 -1.85 -10.60
CA THR A 210 11.18 -2.90 -10.19
C THR A 210 10.82 -3.42 -8.80
N ASN A 211 10.41 -2.54 -7.89
CA ASN A 211 9.98 -2.92 -6.53
C ASN A 211 8.69 -3.75 -6.54
N LEU A 212 7.75 -3.42 -7.44
CA LEU A 212 6.54 -4.21 -7.64
C LEU A 212 6.87 -5.60 -8.21
N THR A 213 7.72 -5.66 -9.23
CA THR A 213 8.18 -6.90 -9.86
C THR A 213 8.84 -7.84 -8.83
N ARG A 214 9.75 -7.32 -8.01
CA ARG A 214 10.39 -8.09 -6.93
C ARG A 214 9.38 -8.61 -5.92
N ALA A 215 8.40 -7.78 -5.54
CA ALA A 215 7.38 -8.18 -4.59
C ALA A 215 6.44 -9.29 -5.13
N ILE A 216 6.10 -9.27 -6.43
CA ILE A 216 5.37 -10.36 -7.09
C ILE A 216 6.19 -11.65 -7.08
N ASN A 217 7.48 -11.57 -7.41
CA ASN A 217 8.32 -12.76 -7.45
C ASN A 217 8.46 -13.38 -6.06
N ARG A 218 8.60 -12.56 -5.00
CA ARG A 218 8.57 -13.02 -3.61
C ARG A 218 7.25 -13.71 -3.28
N LEU A 219 6.11 -13.11 -3.65
CA LEU A 219 4.78 -13.69 -3.48
C LEU A 219 4.67 -15.09 -4.12
N ARG A 220 5.23 -15.27 -5.32
CA ARG A 220 5.19 -16.55 -6.04
C ARG A 220 6.15 -17.57 -5.45
N GLN A 221 7.32 -17.15 -4.99
CA GLN A 221 8.27 -18.02 -4.29
C GLN A 221 7.64 -18.64 -3.05
N GLU A 222 6.89 -17.86 -2.25
CA GLU A 222 6.16 -18.36 -1.09
C GLU A 222 5.11 -19.44 -1.45
N ARG A 223 4.56 -19.40 -2.67
CA ARG A 223 3.54 -20.35 -3.15
C ARG A 223 4.11 -21.57 -3.88
N ARG A 224 5.41 -21.59 -4.20
CA ARG A 224 6.03 -22.79 -4.77
C ARG A 224 6.06 -23.85 -3.69
N LEU A 225 5.42 -24.99 -3.94
CA LEU A 225 5.54 -26.15 -3.08
C LEU A 225 7.02 -26.47 -2.91
N LYS A 226 7.48 -26.69 -1.68
CA LYS A 226 8.81 -27.24 -1.45
C LYS A 226 8.84 -28.60 -2.13
N GLU A 227 9.85 -28.83 -2.98
CA GLU A 227 10.02 -30.13 -3.61
C GLU A 227 9.98 -31.23 -2.54
N PRO A 228 9.30 -32.36 -2.81
CA PRO A 228 9.25 -33.46 -1.86
C PRO A 228 10.69 -33.90 -1.55
N ILE A 229 11.09 -33.75 -0.28
CA ILE A 229 12.46 -33.99 0.23
C ILE A 229 12.85 -35.49 0.14
N ASP A 230 12.06 -36.35 -0.51
CA ASP A 230 12.23 -37.80 -0.38
C ASP A 230 12.12 -38.60 -1.68
N LEU A 231 12.86 -38.18 -2.72
CA LEU A 231 13.19 -39.09 -3.82
C LEU A 231 14.51 -39.86 -3.59
N ASN A 232 15.26 -39.55 -2.52
CA ASN A 232 16.60 -40.12 -2.30
C ASN A 232 16.71 -41.20 -1.21
N LYS A 233 15.67 -41.50 -0.41
CA LYS A 233 15.74 -42.63 0.55
C LYS A 233 15.35 -43.99 -0.03
N ARG A 234 14.78 -44.03 -1.24
CA ARG A 234 14.41 -45.30 -1.91
C ARG A 234 15.62 -46.08 -2.45
N TYR A 235 16.77 -45.43 -2.65
CA TYR A 235 17.98 -46.08 -3.16
C TYR A 235 18.92 -46.64 -2.08
N LEU A 236 18.66 -46.38 -0.79
CA LEU A 236 19.51 -46.87 0.32
C LEU A 236 19.02 -48.17 0.97
N ILE A 237 17.83 -48.66 0.61
CA ILE A 237 17.29 -49.92 1.19
C ILE A 237 17.80 -51.16 0.43
N LYS A 238 18.28 -51.02 -0.82
CA LYS A 238 18.84 -52.16 -1.59
C LYS A 238 20.30 -52.48 -1.25
N ALA A 239 21.04 -51.61 -0.57
CA ALA A 239 22.46 -51.84 -0.27
C ALA A 239 22.71 -52.61 1.06
N LYS A 240 21.69 -52.80 1.91
CA LYS A 240 21.84 -53.50 3.20
C LYS A 240 21.41 -54.97 3.22
N ILE A 241 20.96 -55.52 2.10
CA ILE A 241 20.48 -56.93 2.03
C ILE A 241 21.55 -57.89 1.46
N CYS A 242 22.66 -57.41 0.88
CA CYS A 242 23.68 -58.28 0.27
C CYS A 242 24.84 -58.73 1.17
N HIS A 243 24.89 -58.37 2.45
CA HIS A 243 26.05 -58.69 3.32
C HIS A 243 25.78 -59.76 4.41
N SER A 244 24.64 -60.48 4.36
CA SER A 244 24.27 -61.46 5.42
C SER A 244 23.94 -62.87 4.91
N ARG A 245 24.49 -63.29 3.76
CA ARG A 245 24.47 -64.70 3.33
C ARG A 245 25.85 -65.12 2.82
N SER A 246 26.77 -65.34 3.74
CA SER A 246 27.93 -66.20 3.53
C SER A 246 28.37 -66.73 4.89
N CYS A 247 27.79 -67.87 5.28
CA CYS A 247 28.26 -68.90 6.20
C CYS A 247 27.28 -70.08 6.05
#